data_AF-A0A959HK79-F1
#
_entry.id   AF-A0A959HK79-F1
#
_cell.length_a   1.000
_cell.length_b   1.000
_cell.length_c   1.000
_cell.angle_alpha   90.00
_cell.angle_beta   90.00
_cell.angle_gamma   90.00
#
_symmetry.space_group_name_H-M   'P 1'
#
loop_
_entity.id
_entity.type
_entity.pdbx_description
1 polymer ?
#
loop_
_entity_poly.entity_id
_entity_poly.type
_entity_poly.pdbx_seq_one_letter_code
_entity_poly.pdbx_strand_id
1 'polypeptide(L)' 'MNSTATDWINIAKQIAANPFVKIPCPNCGAGYLQILIAPWSNEEPKVDVHLTCEHCGARNTITREAEVVEKGTE' A
#
# COMPACT_ATOMS: atom_id res chain seq x y z
N MET A 1 16.96 4.75 -16.36
CA MET A 1 15.64 4.12 -16.22
C MET A 1 15.05 4.61 -14.91
N ASN A 2 13.85 5.18 -14.90
CA ASN A 2 13.23 5.78 -13.69
C ASN A 2 12.84 4.67 -12.70
N SER A 3 13.81 4.20 -11.90
CA SER A 3 13.69 3.00 -11.07
C SER A 3 12.57 3.07 -10.03
N THR A 4 12.26 4.26 -9.53
CA THR A 4 11.32 4.45 -8.42
C THR A 4 9.87 4.09 -8.76
N ALA A 5 9.41 4.33 -9.99
CA ALA A 5 8.02 4.03 -10.37
C ALA A 5 7.74 2.52 -10.40
N THR A 6 8.68 1.74 -10.93
CA THR A 6 8.60 0.27 -10.94
C THR A 6 8.66 -0.30 -9.52
N ASP A 7 9.48 0.29 -8.65
CA ASP A 7 9.56 -0.12 -7.26
C ASP A 7 8.21 0.05 -6.54
N TRP A 8 7.54 1.18 -6.72
CA TRP A 8 6.21 1.41 -6.13
C TRP A 8 5.16 0.42 -6.62
N ILE A 9 5.20 0.03 -7.90
CA ILE A 9 4.29 -1.00 -8.44
C ILE A 9 4.55 -2.37 -7.81
N ASN A 10 5.81 -2.74 -7.62
CA ASN A 10 6.17 -4.01 -6.97
C ASN A 10 5.80 -4.02 -5.48
N ILE A 11 5.91 -2.88 -4.81
CA ILE A 11 5.46 -2.67 -3.44
C ILE A 11 3.94 -2.87 -3.34
N ALA A 12 3.16 -2.30 -4.27
CA ALA A 12 1.72 -2.49 -4.31
C ALA A 12 1.31 -3.98 -4.39
N LYS A 13 2.01 -4.77 -5.23
CA LYS A 13 1.78 -6.22 -5.35
C LYS A 13 2.08 -6.99 -4.07
N GLN A 14 3.15 -6.62 -3.36
CA GLN A 14 3.49 -7.23 -2.08
C GLN A 14 2.44 -6.95 -1.00
N ILE A 15 1.93 -5.71 -0.95
CA ILE A 15 0.88 -5.31 0.00
C ILE A 15 -0.47 -5.94 -0.34
N ALA A 16 -0.75 -6.16 -1.64
CA ALA A 16 -1.90 -6.94 -2.07
C ALA A 16 -1.84 -8.38 -1.56
N ALA A 17 -0.68 -9.03 -1.65
CA ALA A 17 -0.50 -10.39 -1.15
C ALA A 17 -0.47 -10.50 0.38
N ASN A 18 0.11 -9.51 1.08
CA ASN A 18 0.19 -9.47 2.53
C ASN A 18 0.18 -8.02 3.04
N PRO A 19 -0.92 -7.53 3.67
CA PRO A 19 -1.00 -6.15 4.15
C PRO A 19 -0.07 -5.83 5.33
N PHE A 20 0.51 -6.83 5.98
CA PHE A 20 1.44 -6.68 7.11
C PHE A 20 2.91 -6.78 6.71
N VAL A 21 3.21 -6.76 5.41
CA VAL A 21 4.57 -6.85 4.89
C VAL A 21 5.41 -5.63 5.31
N LYS A 22 6.63 -5.87 5.78
CA LYS A 22 7.62 -4.82 6.01
C LYS A 22 8.37 -4.53 4.73
N ILE A 23 8.20 -3.33 4.18
CA ILE A 23 8.80 -2.94 2.91
C ILE A 23 9.84 -1.85 3.14
N PRO A 24 11.09 -2.04 2.67
CA PRO A 24 12.10 -0.98 2.72
C PRO A 24 11.71 0.18 1.81
N CYS A 25 12.01 1.40 2.23
CA CYS A 25 11.70 2.59 1.45
C CYS A 25 12.50 2.58 0.13
N PRO A 26 11.83 2.60 -1.04
CA PRO A 26 12.53 2.58 -2.33
C PRO A 26 13.24 3.92 -2.64
N ASN A 27 12.91 4.98 -1.89
CA ASN A 27 13.50 6.30 -2.11
C ASN A 27 14.82 6.49 -1.36
N CYS A 28 14.87 6.15 -0.07
CA CYS A 28 16.07 6.37 0.75
C CYS A 28 16.83 5.09 1.14
N GLY A 29 16.19 3.91 1.06
CA GLY A 29 16.79 2.63 1.49
C GLY A 29 17.07 2.51 3.00
N ALA A 30 16.89 3.58 3.78
CA ALA A 30 17.31 3.68 5.19
C ALA A 30 16.18 3.48 6.22
N GLY A 31 14.98 3.11 5.79
CA GLY A 31 13.83 2.91 6.69
C GLY A 31 12.73 2.06 6.06
N TYR A 32 11.69 1.78 6.82
CA TYR A 32 10.52 1.01 6.34
C TYR A 32 9.35 1.93 5.98
N LEU A 33 8.46 1.42 5.14
CA LEU A 33 7.17 2.04 4.87
C LEU A 33 6.18 1.65 5.95
N GLN A 34 5.58 2.64 6.58
CA GLN A 34 4.36 2.51 7.34
C GLN A 34 3.19 2.39 6.37
N ILE A 35 2.37 1.35 6.58
CA ILE A 35 1.22 1.03 5.73
C ILE A 35 -0.04 1.32 6.55
N LEU A 36 -0.88 2.23 6.06
CA LEU A 36 -2.18 2.54 6.63
C LEU A 36 -3.26 2.25 5.58
N ILE A 37 -4.18 1.34 5.89
CA ILE A 37 -5.32 1.03 5.04
C ILE A 37 -6.53 1.79 5.57
N ALA A 38 -7.09 2.69 4.77
CA ALA A 38 -8.25 3.50 5.09
C ALA A 38 -9.40 3.22 4.10
N PRO A 39 -10.67 3.27 4.55
CA PRO A 39 -11.80 3.18 3.63
C PRO A 39 -11.79 4.38 2.67
N TRP A 40 -12.06 4.12 1.38
CA TRP A 40 -12.18 5.18 0.38
C TRP A 40 -13.44 5.99 0.65
N SER A 41 -13.32 7.32 0.75
CA SER A 41 -14.42 8.17 1.23
C SER A 41 -15.57 8.37 0.23
N ASN A 42 -15.38 8.07 -1.05
CA ASN A 42 -16.35 8.43 -2.09
C ASN A 42 -17.25 7.27 -2.54
N GLU A 43 -16.80 6.01 -2.47
CA GLU A 43 -17.51 4.83 -3.01
C GLU A 43 -16.95 3.53 -2.38
N GLU A 44 -17.84 2.71 -1.81
CA GLU A 44 -17.55 1.30 -1.49
C GLU A 44 -17.58 0.45 -2.78
N PRO A 45 -16.80 -0.65 -2.90
CA PRO A 45 -15.84 -1.19 -1.95
C PRO A 45 -14.42 -0.81 -2.40
N LYS A 46 -13.94 0.40 -2.09
CA LYS A 46 -12.54 0.79 -2.32
C LYS A 46 -11.84 1.08 -1.01
N VAL A 47 -10.53 0.85 -0.99
CA VAL A 47 -9.65 1.22 0.12
C VAL A 47 -8.44 1.97 -0.41
N ASP A 48 -7.99 2.96 0.36
CA ASP A 48 -6.71 3.60 0.19
C ASP A 48 -5.65 2.95 1.06
N VAL A 49 -4.53 2.63 0.44
CA VAL A 49 -3.32 2.19 1.12
C VAL A 49 -2.33 3.35 1.08
N HIS A 50 -2.20 4.02 2.22
CA HIS A 50 -1.21 5.07 2.41
C HIS A 50 0.12 4.45 2.83
N LEU A 51 1.17 4.81 2.11
CA LEU A 51 2.55 4.39 2.35
C LEU A 51 3.35 5.61 2.76
N THR A 52 4.00 5.55 3.92
CA THR A 52 4.86 6.65 4.40
C THR A 52 6.17 6.10 4.95
N CYS A 53 7.30 6.60 4.47
CA CYS A 53 8.59 6.28 5.06
C CYS A 53 8.82 7.09 6.33
N GLU A 54 9.08 6.41 7.44
CA GLU A 54 9.40 7.04 8.73
C GLU A 54 10.73 7.81 8.73
N HIS A 55 11.66 7.46 7.83
CA HIS A 55 13.01 8.04 7.81
C HIS A 55 13.13 9.26 6.90
N CYS A 56 12.60 9.21 5.67
CA CYS A 56 12.72 10.30 4.69
C CYS A 56 11.41 11.03 4.40
N GLY A 57 10.27 10.57 4.93
CA GLY A 57 8.96 11.17 4.68
C GLY A 57 8.41 10.92 3.27
N ALA A 58 9.07 10.09 2.45
CA ALA A 58 8.54 9.71 1.14
C ALA A 58 7.18 9.04 1.30
N ARG A 59 6.20 9.49 0.52
CA ARG A 59 4.81 9.03 0.62
C ARG A 59 4.25 8.62 -0.73
N ASN A 60 3.38 7.62 -0.72
CA ASN A 60 2.60 7.21 -1.87
C ASN A 60 1.23 6.69 -1.43
N THR A 61 0.23 6.76 -2.30
CA THR A 61 -1.11 6.24 -2.01
C THR A 61 -1.50 5.29 -3.14
N ILE A 62 -2.00 4.12 -2.78
CA ILE A 62 -2.51 3.13 -3.73
C ILE A 62 -3.98 2.93 -3.41
N THR A 63 -4.84 3.26 -4.37
CA THR A 63 -6.26 2.95 -4.28
C THR A 63 -6.49 1.58 -4.91
N ARG A 64 -7.18 0.69 -4.19
CA ARG A 64 -7.58 -0.62 -4.71
C ARG A 64 -9.02 -0.93 -4.36
N GLU A 65 -9.62 -1.83 -5.12
CA GLU A 65 -10.88 -2.44 -4.75
C GLU A 65 -10.65 -3.26 -3.47
N ALA A 66 -11.48 -3.03 -2.45
CA ALA A 66 -11.56 -3.90 -1.30
C ALA A 66 -12.19 -5.20 -1.78
N GLU A 67 -11.44 -6.30 -1.69
CA GLU A 67 -12.05 -7.62 -1.83
C GLU A 67 -13.11 -7.73 -0.75
N VAL A 68 -14.37 -7.68 -1.18
CA VAL A 68 -15.50 -8.01 -0.32
C VAL A 68 -15.28 -9.46 0.03
N VAL A 69 -14.76 -9.73 1.23
CA VAL A 69 -14.89 -11.06 1.81
C VAL A 69 -16.38 -11.20 2.02
N GLU A 70 -17.09 -11.71 1.00
CA GLU A 70 -18.41 -12.26 1.16
C GLU A 70 -18.23 -13.35 2.21
N LYS A 71 -18.49 -12.99 3.47
CA LYS A 71 -18.67 -13.98 4.52
C LYS A 71 -19.78 -14.87 4.00
N GLY A 72 -19.40 -16.06 3.54
CA GLY A 72 -20.32 -17.13 3.20
C GLY A 72 -21.33 -17.21 4.33
N THR A 73 -22.56 -16.89 4.00
CA THR A 73 -23.68 -17.09 4.91
C THR A 73 -23.85 -18.59 5.08
N GLU A 74 -24.04 -18.96 6.33
CA GLU A 74 -24.17 -20.30 6.94
C GLU A 74 -24.94 -21.34 6.12
#